data_AF-A0A952J1R0-F1
#
_entry.id   AF-A0A952J1R0-F1
#
_cell.length_a   1.000
_cell.length_b   1.000
_cell.length_c   1.000
_cell.angle_alpha   90.00
_cell.angle_beta   90.00
_cell.angle_gamma   90.00
#
_symmetry.space_group_name_H-M   'P 1'
#
loop_
_entity.id
_entity.type
_entity.pdbx_description
1 polymer ?
#
loop_
_entity_poly.entity_id
_entity_poly.type
_entity_poly.pdbx_seq_one_letter_code
_entity_poly.pdbx_strand_id
1 'polypeptide(L)'
;VGLISPPPHHDIYSIEDMAQLIHDLKNANPDARISVKLGAEVGVGTVATGVTKALADHLVIAGDSGGTGASPLTSIKHAGVPWELGLAETHQTLVLNNLRSRVVLQTDGQIKTGRDVAIAALLGAEEIGIATAPLIALGCIMMRKCHLNTCPVGIATQNKELRKKFKGEPEHVINYVFMVAKELRLIMAELGFKTFNDMVGRVDALKVDNAVKHWKSRGLDLKPLLTPATKPDNFLGSYRIHEQDHGLDKALDNELIRLAEPALKTGAKVYQELSVINTNRVVGGMLSNKIIREVGPAMLPDDTIHFKFSGSAGQSFGAWLAKGVTFEVEGDANDFVGKGLSGGRIVIYPPRRSPFAAENNIIAGNVILYGATSGECFLNGIAAERFCVRNSGASAVVEGVGDHGCEYMTGGRVVVLGSTGRNFAAGMSGGIAYVWDIEGTFRSRCNLDMVGLESLVTDADIDEVKTLIEKHQQYTNSKIALKILSSWEDQVRHFVKVMPSDYKRVLQQLNQKSEKRENEAEAV
;
A
#
# COMPACT_ATOMS: atom_id res chain seq x y z
N VAL A 1 17.14 -2.26 -12.27
CA VAL A 1 16.13 -3.33 -12.10
C VAL A 1 14.77 -2.76 -12.45
N GLY A 2 13.96 -3.45 -13.24
CA GLY A 2 12.59 -3.01 -13.53
C GLY A 2 11.70 -3.21 -12.30
N LEU A 3 10.77 -2.28 -12.05
CA LEU A 3 9.80 -2.38 -10.96
C LEU A 3 8.43 -2.74 -11.53
N ILE A 4 8.11 -4.03 -11.49
CA ILE A 4 6.77 -4.53 -11.78
C ILE A 4 6.07 -4.72 -10.45
N SER A 5 5.03 -3.92 -10.18
CA SER A 5 4.25 -4.11 -8.97
C SER A 5 3.42 -5.39 -9.07
N PRO A 6 3.17 -6.09 -7.95
CA PRO A 6 2.20 -7.18 -7.93
C PRO A 6 0.84 -6.69 -8.46
N PRO A 7 0.12 -7.49 -9.26
CA PRO A 7 -1.22 -7.12 -9.70
C PRO A 7 -2.21 -6.89 -8.55
N PRO A 8 -2.25 -7.71 -7.48
CA PRO A 8 -3.10 -7.43 -6.33
C PRO A 8 -2.36 -6.62 -5.25
N HIS A 9 -3.15 -5.94 -4.44
CA HIS A 9 -2.76 -5.57 -3.10
C HIS A 9 -2.77 -6.84 -2.24
N HIS A 10 -1.62 -7.23 -1.67
CA HIS A 10 -1.53 -8.50 -0.91
C HIS A 10 -2.25 -8.46 0.44
N ASP A 11 -2.73 -7.29 0.84
CA ASP A 11 -3.59 -7.01 1.98
C ASP A 11 -5.05 -6.76 1.58
N ILE A 12 -5.45 -7.11 0.34
CA ILE A 12 -6.82 -7.03 -0.15
C ILE A 12 -7.14 -8.27 -1.01
N TYR A 13 -7.72 -9.30 -0.41
CA TYR A 13 -8.25 -10.45 -1.14
C TYR A 13 -9.78 -10.53 -1.14
N SER A 14 -10.44 -9.68 -0.35
CA SER A 14 -11.89 -9.62 -0.23
C SER A 14 -12.36 -8.21 0.14
N ILE A 15 -13.68 -8.04 0.29
CA ILE A 15 -14.26 -6.74 0.66
C ILE A 15 -14.02 -6.40 2.13
N GLU A 16 -13.94 -7.40 2.99
CA GLU A 16 -13.58 -7.26 4.40
C GLU A 16 -12.11 -6.84 4.56
N ASP A 17 -11.20 -7.33 3.69
CA ASP A 17 -9.82 -6.86 3.67
C ASP A 17 -9.70 -5.41 3.18
N MET A 18 -10.52 -5.01 2.19
CA MET A 18 -10.64 -3.60 1.79
C MET A 18 -11.12 -2.74 2.98
N ALA A 19 -12.11 -3.21 3.73
CA ALA A 19 -12.56 -2.53 4.94
C ALA A 19 -11.45 -2.46 6.00
N GLN A 20 -10.64 -3.50 6.14
CA GLN A 20 -9.48 -3.50 7.01
C GLN A 20 -8.44 -2.46 6.55
N LEU A 21 -8.09 -2.38 5.27
CA LEU A 21 -7.16 -1.37 4.78
C LEU A 21 -7.71 0.06 4.94
N ILE A 22 -9.01 0.29 4.70
CA ILE A 22 -9.62 1.60 4.95
C ILE A 22 -9.51 1.96 6.43
N HIS A 23 -9.78 1.01 7.33
CA HIS A 23 -9.62 1.18 8.77
C HIS A 23 -8.16 1.44 9.15
N ASP A 24 -7.21 0.70 8.56
CA ASP A 24 -5.77 0.87 8.75
C ASP A 24 -5.34 2.30 8.40
N LEU A 25 -5.69 2.77 7.21
CA LEU A 25 -5.34 4.11 6.72
C LEU A 25 -5.98 5.21 7.57
N LYS A 26 -7.21 5.00 8.04
CA LYS A 26 -7.89 5.97 8.91
C LYS A 26 -7.28 6.04 10.30
N ASN A 27 -6.84 4.91 10.87
CA ASN A 27 -6.07 4.91 12.13
C ASN A 27 -4.69 5.55 11.93
N ALA A 28 -4.03 5.28 10.81
CA ALA A 28 -2.72 5.87 10.49
C ALA A 28 -2.79 7.38 10.20
N ASN A 29 -3.93 7.89 9.73
CA ASN A 29 -4.17 9.32 9.57
C ASN A 29 -5.67 9.67 9.72
N PRO A 30 -6.12 10.02 10.94
CA PRO A 30 -7.53 10.29 11.24
C PRO A 30 -8.18 11.39 10.39
N ASP A 31 -7.39 12.38 9.94
CA ASP A 31 -7.89 13.54 9.19
C ASP A 31 -8.02 13.28 7.69
N ALA A 32 -7.46 12.18 7.17
CA ALA A 32 -7.46 11.90 5.74
C ALA A 32 -8.81 11.38 5.25
N ARG A 33 -9.21 11.77 4.03
CA ARG A 33 -10.24 11.07 3.24
C ARG A 33 -9.63 9.81 2.63
N ILE A 34 -10.35 8.70 2.70
CA ILE A 34 -9.93 7.45 2.05
C ILE A 34 -10.62 7.31 0.69
N SER A 35 -9.81 7.27 -0.38
CA SER A 35 -10.29 7.14 -1.75
C SER A 35 -9.98 5.76 -2.32
N VAL A 36 -10.99 5.10 -2.90
CA VAL A 36 -10.80 3.85 -3.66
C VAL A 36 -10.98 4.12 -5.15
N LYS A 37 -9.96 3.78 -5.94
CA LYS A 37 -9.98 3.93 -7.40
C LYS A 37 -10.33 2.61 -8.07
N LEU A 38 -11.45 2.58 -8.77
CA LEU A 38 -11.98 1.43 -9.49
C LEU A 38 -11.91 1.70 -11.01
N GLY A 39 -11.54 0.68 -11.78
CA GLY A 39 -11.72 0.73 -13.23
C GLY A 39 -13.20 0.60 -13.56
N ALA A 40 -13.69 1.36 -14.53
CA ALA A 40 -15.04 1.18 -15.04
C ALA A 40 -15.13 -0.20 -15.71
N GLU A 41 -16.09 -1.00 -15.25
CA GLU A 41 -16.49 -2.27 -15.82
C GLU A 41 -17.96 -2.55 -15.47
N VAL A 42 -18.58 -3.52 -16.16
CA VAL A 42 -19.93 -3.96 -15.81
C VAL A 42 -19.91 -4.61 -14.42
N GLY A 43 -20.77 -4.14 -13.52
CA GLY A 43 -20.84 -4.63 -12.14
C GLY A 43 -20.08 -3.77 -11.13
N VAL A 44 -19.37 -2.72 -11.58
CA VAL A 44 -18.64 -1.80 -10.71
C VAL A 44 -19.54 -1.12 -9.68
N GLY A 45 -20.83 -0.91 -9.97
CA GLY A 45 -21.78 -0.33 -9.02
C GLY A 45 -22.01 -1.22 -7.79
N THR A 46 -21.93 -2.53 -7.96
CA THR A 46 -22.02 -3.52 -6.85
C THR A 46 -20.75 -3.46 -6.00
N VAL A 47 -19.57 -3.39 -6.63
CA VAL A 47 -18.29 -3.23 -5.93
C VAL A 47 -18.27 -1.91 -5.15
N ALA A 48 -18.67 -0.80 -5.78
CA ALA A 48 -18.76 0.51 -5.16
C ALA A 48 -19.69 0.53 -3.94
N THR A 49 -20.78 -0.24 -3.97
CA THR A 49 -21.68 -0.44 -2.83
C THR A 49 -20.97 -1.13 -1.67
N GLY A 50 -20.22 -2.20 -1.94
CA GLY A 50 -19.39 -2.88 -0.94
C GLY A 50 -18.34 -1.94 -0.34
N VAL A 51 -17.63 -1.20 -1.20
CA VAL A 51 -16.57 -0.27 -0.79
C VAL A 51 -17.11 0.89 0.04
N THR A 52 -18.31 1.38 -0.29
CA THR A 52 -18.97 2.42 0.52
C THR A 52 -19.39 1.89 1.89
N LYS A 53 -19.85 0.63 1.98
CA LYS A 53 -20.13 -0.05 3.26
C LYS A 53 -18.86 -0.31 4.07
N ALA A 54 -17.73 -0.50 3.39
CA ALA A 54 -16.39 -0.56 3.96
C ALA A 54 -15.85 0.82 4.42
N LEU A 55 -16.68 1.86 4.39
CA LEU A 55 -16.41 3.22 4.88
C LEU A 55 -15.46 4.07 4.02
N ALA A 56 -15.33 3.80 2.72
CA ALA A 56 -14.59 4.70 1.83
C ALA A 56 -15.27 6.08 1.73
N ASP A 57 -14.53 7.16 1.96
CA ASP A 57 -15.06 8.54 1.88
C ASP A 57 -15.22 9.02 0.44
N HIS A 58 -14.46 8.42 -0.49
CA HIS A 58 -14.35 8.83 -1.88
C HIS A 58 -14.17 7.64 -2.82
N LEU A 59 -14.81 7.69 -3.98
CA LEU A 59 -14.72 6.68 -5.05
C LEU A 59 -14.28 7.34 -6.34
N VAL A 60 -13.34 6.73 -7.06
CA VAL A 60 -13.00 7.12 -8.44
C VAL A 60 -13.45 6.01 -9.38
N ILE A 61 -14.26 6.36 -10.38
CA ILE A 61 -14.57 5.48 -11.52
C ILE A 61 -13.75 5.93 -12.72
N ALA A 62 -12.73 5.15 -13.04
CA ALA A 62 -11.75 5.45 -14.08
C ALA A 62 -12.12 4.75 -15.41
N GLY A 63 -12.28 5.51 -16.48
CA GLY A 63 -12.59 4.95 -17.80
C GLY A 63 -11.41 4.22 -18.45
N ASP A 64 -11.73 3.36 -19.42
CA ASP A 64 -10.77 2.60 -20.26
C ASP A 64 -9.69 3.47 -20.91
N SER A 65 -10.03 4.72 -21.24
CA SER A 65 -9.19 5.63 -22.01
C SER A 65 -8.12 6.38 -21.20
N GLY A 66 -7.94 6.02 -19.92
CA GLY A 66 -6.93 6.58 -19.03
C GLY A 66 -5.50 6.60 -19.61
N GLY A 67 -4.70 7.59 -19.20
CA GLY A 67 -3.29 7.67 -19.60
C GLY A 67 -2.40 6.71 -18.79
N THR A 68 -1.32 6.21 -19.40
CA THR A 68 -0.29 5.41 -18.70
C THR A 68 1.10 5.71 -19.24
N GLY A 69 2.10 5.67 -18.36
CA GLY A 69 3.51 5.80 -18.74
C GLY A 69 4.07 4.53 -19.39
N ALA A 70 3.60 3.36 -18.97
CA ALA A 70 3.98 2.04 -19.48
C ALA A 70 2.88 1.02 -19.19
N SER A 71 2.42 0.32 -20.21
CA SER A 71 1.43 -0.77 -20.09
C SER A 71 1.51 -1.65 -21.34
N PRO A 72 1.18 -2.95 -21.25
CA PRO A 72 0.93 -3.77 -22.43
C PRO A 72 -0.09 -3.11 -23.36
N LEU A 73 0.16 -3.19 -24.67
CA LEU A 73 -0.75 -2.64 -25.68
C LEU A 73 -2.12 -3.32 -25.64
N THR A 74 -2.15 -4.61 -25.31
CA THR A 74 -3.37 -5.39 -25.14
C THR A 74 -4.27 -4.78 -24.06
N SER A 75 -3.73 -4.46 -22.88
CA SER A 75 -4.48 -3.81 -21.79
C SER A 75 -5.01 -2.44 -22.21
N ILE A 76 -4.20 -1.62 -22.90
CA ILE A 76 -4.61 -0.28 -23.37
C ILE A 76 -5.79 -0.35 -24.36
N LYS A 77 -5.90 -1.45 -25.12
CA LYS A 77 -6.89 -1.58 -26.19
C LYS A 77 -8.11 -2.42 -25.83
N HIS A 78 -8.01 -3.27 -24.81
CA HIS A 78 -8.97 -4.33 -24.58
C HIS A 78 -9.39 -4.52 -23.11
N ALA A 79 -8.91 -3.70 -22.17
CA ALA A 79 -9.32 -3.75 -20.77
C ALA A 79 -10.06 -2.48 -20.34
N GLY A 80 -11.17 -2.64 -19.62
CA GLY A 80 -12.03 -1.56 -19.13
C GLY A 80 -13.16 -1.18 -20.09
N VAL A 81 -14.09 -0.36 -19.60
CA VAL A 81 -15.18 0.24 -20.40
C VAL A 81 -15.17 1.78 -20.25
N PRO A 82 -15.94 2.52 -21.08
CA PRO A 82 -16.06 3.97 -20.94
C PRO A 82 -16.56 4.38 -19.55
N TRP A 83 -16.03 5.50 -19.04
CA TRP A 83 -16.37 5.98 -17.71
C TRP A 83 -17.86 6.34 -17.60
N GLU A 84 -18.52 6.74 -18.69
CA GLU A 84 -19.94 7.06 -18.72
C GLU A 84 -20.78 5.89 -18.20
N LEU A 85 -20.46 4.66 -18.64
CA LEU A 85 -21.19 3.45 -18.23
C LEU A 85 -20.95 3.15 -16.76
N GLY A 86 -19.69 3.09 -16.33
CA GLY A 86 -19.34 2.76 -14.95
C GLY A 86 -19.82 3.83 -13.95
N LEU A 87 -19.75 5.11 -14.33
CA LEU A 87 -20.19 6.24 -13.50
C LEU A 87 -21.69 6.21 -13.28
N ALA A 88 -22.47 6.06 -14.36
CA ALA A 88 -23.91 6.00 -14.25
C ALA A 88 -24.38 4.78 -13.46
N GLU A 89 -23.81 3.59 -13.74
CA GLU A 89 -24.09 2.38 -12.96
C GLU A 89 -23.80 2.61 -11.47
N THR A 90 -22.63 3.14 -11.16
CA THR A 90 -22.23 3.42 -9.76
C THR A 90 -23.18 4.42 -9.09
N HIS A 91 -23.51 5.52 -9.75
CA HIS A 91 -24.43 6.52 -9.21
C HIS A 91 -25.82 5.89 -8.96
N GLN A 92 -26.37 5.17 -9.93
CA GLN A 92 -27.67 4.52 -9.84
C GLN A 92 -27.71 3.49 -8.71
N THR A 93 -26.72 2.59 -8.63
CA THR A 93 -26.67 1.55 -7.60
C THR A 93 -26.50 2.13 -6.20
N LEU A 94 -25.67 3.16 -6.03
CA LEU A 94 -25.47 3.81 -4.72
C LEU A 94 -26.73 4.55 -4.25
N VAL A 95 -27.47 5.20 -5.15
CA VAL A 95 -28.75 5.86 -4.82
C VAL A 95 -29.79 4.81 -4.44
N LEU A 96 -29.90 3.73 -5.24
CA LEU A 96 -30.82 2.63 -4.98
C LEU A 96 -30.60 2.01 -3.59
N ASN A 97 -29.34 1.87 -3.16
CA ASN A 97 -28.98 1.31 -1.85
C ASN A 97 -28.95 2.36 -0.72
N ASN A 98 -29.36 3.61 -0.99
CA ASN A 98 -29.34 4.73 -0.05
C ASN A 98 -27.94 5.02 0.57
N LEU A 99 -26.88 4.78 -0.22
CA LEU A 99 -25.48 4.99 0.19
C LEU A 99 -24.83 6.20 -0.47
N ARG A 100 -25.43 6.75 -1.54
CA ARG A 100 -24.86 7.85 -2.33
C ARG A 100 -24.55 9.10 -1.52
N SER A 101 -25.29 9.34 -0.43
CA SER A 101 -25.14 10.50 0.46
C SER A 101 -23.88 10.47 1.34
N ARG A 102 -23.15 9.35 1.38
CA ARG A 102 -22.01 9.12 2.28
C ARG A 102 -20.64 9.19 1.60
N VAL A 103 -20.62 9.26 0.27
CA VAL A 103 -19.40 9.08 -0.51
C VAL A 103 -19.33 10.09 -1.66
N VAL A 104 -18.16 10.69 -1.86
CA VAL A 104 -17.92 11.55 -3.02
C VAL A 104 -17.60 10.67 -4.23
N LEU A 105 -18.27 10.90 -5.35
CA LEU A 105 -18.02 10.16 -6.59
C LEU A 105 -17.20 10.99 -7.57
N GLN A 106 -16.00 10.55 -7.88
CA GLN A 106 -15.12 11.12 -8.89
C GLN A 106 -15.11 10.26 -10.16
N THR A 107 -14.89 10.89 -11.32
CA THR A 107 -14.53 10.16 -12.54
C THR A 107 -13.29 10.75 -13.22
N ASP A 108 -12.56 9.91 -13.96
CA ASP A 108 -11.50 10.32 -14.88
C ASP A 108 -11.54 9.45 -16.15
N GLY A 109 -10.87 9.90 -17.22
CA GLY A 109 -10.82 9.18 -18.50
C GLY A 109 -10.94 10.10 -19.71
N GLN A 110 -9.81 10.70 -20.12
CA GLN A 110 -9.74 11.62 -21.27
C GLN A 110 -10.68 12.84 -21.23
N ILE A 111 -11.21 13.18 -20.06
CA ILE A 111 -11.95 14.44 -19.82
C ILE A 111 -11.00 15.60 -20.13
N LYS A 112 -11.43 16.50 -21.02
CA LYS A 112 -10.59 17.60 -21.55
C LYS A 112 -11.27 18.96 -21.52
N THR A 113 -12.60 18.98 -21.62
CA THR A 113 -13.39 20.19 -21.88
C THR A 113 -14.39 20.47 -20.76
N GLY A 114 -14.91 21.70 -20.70
CA GLY A 114 -16.00 22.05 -19.80
C GLY A 114 -17.27 21.24 -20.09
N ARG A 115 -17.52 20.88 -21.35
CA ARG A 115 -18.60 19.96 -21.73
C ARG A 115 -18.44 18.56 -21.16
N ASP A 116 -17.23 17.99 -21.21
CA ASP A 116 -16.99 16.66 -20.63
C ASP A 116 -17.26 16.67 -19.12
N VAL A 117 -16.82 17.72 -18.43
CA VAL A 117 -17.09 17.95 -17.01
C VAL A 117 -18.60 18.05 -16.74
N ALA A 118 -19.34 18.80 -17.56
CA ALA A 118 -20.78 18.93 -17.42
C ALA A 118 -21.49 17.58 -17.57
N ILE A 119 -21.11 16.78 -18.56
CA ILE A 119 -21.68 15.43 -18.77
C ILE A 119 -21.39 14.53 -17.57
N ALA A 120 -20.14 14.52 -17.08
CA ALA A 120 -19.78 13.75 -15.91
C ALA A 120 -20.59 14.14 -14.66
N ALA A 121 -20.82 15.44 -14.44
CA ALA A 121 -21.68 15.93 -13.37
C ALA A 121 -23.11 15.40 -13.51
N LEU A 122 -23.71 15.56 -14.70
CA LEU A 122 -25.08 15.12 -14.98
C LEU A 122 -25.26 13.60 -14.86
N LEU A 123 -24.22 12.81 -15.12
CA LEU A 123 -24.21 11.36 -14.91
C LEU A 123 -23.95 10.94 -13.44
N GLY A 124 -23.55 11.87 -12.57
CA GLY A 124 -23.51 11.63 -11.13
C GLY A 124 -22.19 11.90 -10.42
N ALA A 125 -21.16 12.42 -11.10
CA ALA A 125 -19.89 12.78 -10.48
C ALA A 125 -19.95 14.12 -9.73
N GLU A 126 -19.20 14.22 -8.63
CA GLU A 126 -18.99 15.41 -7.80
C GLU A 126 -17.59 16.00 -7.99
N GLU A 127 -16.59 15.15 -8.25
CA GLU A 127 -15.20 15.55 -8.50
C GLU A 127 -14.74 15.00 -9.87
N ILE A 128 -13.80 15.69 -10.51
CA ILE A 128 -13.33 15.33 -11.86
C ILE A 128 -11.81 15.26 -11.91
N GLY A 129 -11.29 14.10 -12.32
CA GLY A 129 -9.86 13.90 -12.53
C GLY A 129 -9.45 14.28 -13.95
N ILE A 130 -8.49 15.19 -14.08
CA ILE A 130 -7.91 15.60 -15.36
C ILE A 130 -6.39 15.42 -15.32
N ALA A 131 -5.85 14.61 -16.24
CA ALA A 131 -4.41 14.28 -16.27
C ALA A 131 -3.75 14.60 -17.61
N THR A 132 -4.17 13.94 -18.70
CA THR A 132 -3.51 14.07 -20.02
C THR A 132 -3.55 15.51 -20.55
N ALA A 133 -4.66 16.23 -20.37
CA ALA A 133 -4.78 17.60 -20.87
C ALA A 133 -3.85 18.59 -20.14
N PRO A 134 -3.74 18.59 -18.79
CA PRO A 134 -2.68 19.30 -18.09
C PRO A 134 -1.27 18.93 -18.56
N LEU A 135 -0.99 17.65 -18.84
CA LEU A 135 0.31 17.26 -19.40
C LEU A 135 0.56 17.90 -20.77
N ILE A 136 -0.47 18.03 -21.61
CA ILE A 136 -0.38 18.73 -22.90
C ILE A 136 -0.17 20.23 -22.69
N ALA A 137 -0.88 20.85 -21.76
CA ALA A 137 -0.67 22.26 -21.39
C ALA A 137 0.78 22.51 -20.89
N LEU A 138 1.38 21.52 -20.22
CA LEU A 138 2.79 21.54 -19.81
C LEU A 138 3.79 21.23 -20.94
N GLY A 139 3.31 20.95 -22.16
CA GLY A 139 4.15 20.76 -23.35
C GLY A 139 4.21 19.32 -23.88
N CYS A 140 3.39 18.39 -23.39
CA CYS A 140 3.32 17.05 -23.97
C CYS A 140 2.84 17.10 -25.42
N ILE A 141 3.70 16.64 -26.34
CA ILE A 141 3.40 16.56 -27.77
C ILE A 141 2.81 15.20 -28.20
N MET A 142 2.33 14.40 -27.25
CA MET A 142 1.69 13.09 -27.49
C MET A 142 2.53 12.10 -28.32
N MET A 143 3.86 12.08 -28.11
CA MET A 143 4.78 11.17 -28.82
C MET A 143 4.61 9.68 -28.45
N ARG A 144 4.00 9.37 -27.29
CA ARG A 144 3.73 8.00 -26.80
C ARG A 144 4.98 7.12 -26.61
N LYS A 145 6.14 7.73 -26.30
CA LYS A 145 7.40 7.05 -25.96
C LYS A 145 7.77 7.17 -24.47
N CYS A 146 6.78 7.33 -23.60
CA CYS A 146 6.97 7.55 -22.17
C CYS A 146 7.79 6.41 -21.51
N HIS A 147 7.47 5.16 -21.86
CA HIS A 147 8.14 3.95 -21.38
C HIS A 147 9.61 3.80 -21.82
N LEU A 148 10.07 4.55 -22.83
CA LEU A 148 11.43 4.45 -23.36
C LEU A 148 12.41 5.41 -22.71
N ASN A 149 11.98 6.20 -21.72
CA ASN A 149 12.81 7.21 -21.06
C ASN A 149 13.37 8.29 -22.02
N THR A 150 12.75 8.48 -23.20
CA THR A 150 13.23 9.33 -24.30
C THR A 150 12.29 10.50 -24.60
N CYS A 151 11.54 10.98 -23.61
CA CYS A 151 10.62 12.11 -23.78
C CYS A 151 11.38 13.36 -24.28
N PRO A 152 11.02 13.90 -25.47
CA PRO A 152 11.79 15.00 -26.08
C PRO A 152 11.59 16.35 -25.39
N VAL A 153 10.53 16.46 -24.58
CA VAL A 153 10.10 17.68 -23.87
C VAL A 153 10.30 17.59 -22.35
N GLY A 154 11.03 16.58 -21.87
CA GLY A 154 11.42 16.48 -20.46
C GLY A 154 10.31 16.12 -19.48
N ILE A 155 9.13 15.69 -19.94
CA ILE A 155 7.99 15.30 -19.07
C ILE A 155 8.17 13.87 -18.51
N ALA A 156 8.12 12.86 -19.36
CA ALA A 156 8.17 11.44 -18.95
C ALA A 156 9.57 10.84 -19.17
N THR A 157 10.57 11.35 -18.45
CA THR A 157 11.96 10.88 -18.53
C THR A 157 12.75 11.17 -17.24
N GLN A 158 13.60 10.24 -16.85
CA GLN A 158 14.61 10.37 -15.79
C GLN A 158 15.99 10.76 -16.34
N ASN A 159 16.16 10.86 -17.67
CA ASN A 159 17.39 11.33 -18.28
C ASN A 159 17.60 12.82 -17.97
N LYS A 160 18.74 13.15 -17.33
CA LYS A 160 19.07 14.52 -16.89
C LYS A 160 19.10 15.52 -18.06
N GLU A 161 19.64 15.15 -19.22
CA GLU A 161 19.72 16.05 -20.39
C GLU A 161 18.36 16.29 -21.04
N LEU A 162 17.48 15.27 -21.03
CA LEU A 162 16.11 15.44 -21.54
C LEU A 162 15.23 16.23 -20.57
N ARG A 163 15.40 16.06 -19.26
CA ARG A 163 14.69 16.84 -18.23
C ARG A 163 14.96 18.34 -18.34
N LYS A 164 16.18 18.75 -18.72
CA LYS A 164 16.52 20.17 -18.99
C LYS A 164 15.66 20.81 -20.09
N LYS A 165 15.00 19.99 -20.93
CA LYS A 165 14.12 20.47 -22.02
C LYS A 165 12.70 20.77 -21.56
N PHE A 166 12.36 20.51 -20.30
CA PHE A 166 11.04 20.83 -19.75
C PHE A 166 10.88 22.34 -19.61
N LYS A 167 9.82 22.88 -20.22
CA LYS A 167 9.48 24.32 -20.23
C LYS A 167 8.06 24.58 -19.69
N GLY A 168 7.43 23.59 -19.06
CA GLY A 168 6.09 23.73 -18.51
C GLY A 168 6.11 24.57 -17.25
N GLU A 169 5.21 25.55 -17.16
CA GLU A 169 5.05 26.42 -15.99
C GLU A 169 3.72 26.11 -15.28
N PRO A 170 3.62 26.27 -13.95
CA PRO A 170 2.36 26.12 -13.22
C PRO A 170 1.20 26.91 -13.84
N GLU A 171 1.50 28.11 -14.33
CA GLU A 171 0.57 29.04 -14.99
C GLU A 171 -0.13 28.40 -16.19
N HIS A 172 0.54 27.52 -16.93
CA HIS A 172 -0.08 26.80 -18.06
C HIS A 172 -1.22 25.90 -17.61
N VAL A 173 -1.04 25.19 -16.49
CA VAL A 173 -2.08 24.32 -15.92
C VAL A 173 -3.20 25.14 -15.31
N ILE A 174 -2.84 26.20 -14.56
CA ILE A 174 -3.81 27.13 -13.97
C ILE A 174 -4.73 27.71 -15.06
N ASN A 175 -4.15 28.24 -16.14
CA ASN A 175 -4.91 28.80 -17.25
C ASN A 175 -5.81 27.76 -17.93
N TYR A 176 -5.30 26.55 -18.16
CA TYR A 176 -6.10 25.45 -18.70
C TYR A 176 -7.32 25.13 -17.83
N VAL A 177 -7.13 24.96 -16.51
CA VAL A 177 -8.22 24.67 -15.58
C VAL A 177 -9.23 25.82 -15.53
N PHE A 178 -8.78 27.09 -15.55
CA PHE A 178 -9.68 28.24 -15.63
C PHE A 178 -10.51 28.27 -16.92
N MET A 179 -9.93 27.87 -18.06
CA MET A 179 -10.68 27.77 -19.33
C MET A 179 -11.77 26.69 -19.26
N VAL A 180 -11.43 25.50 -18.76
CA VAL A 180 -12.40 24.40 -18.55
C VAL A 180 -13.51 24.83 -17.59
N ALA A 181 -13.16 25.45 -16.47
CA ALA A 181 -14.13 25.95 -15.50
C ALA A 181 -15.02 27.06 -16.08
N LYS A 182 -14.46 27.96 -16.90
CA LYS A 182 -15.23 29.00 -17.58
C LYS A 182 -16.23 28.41 -18.58
N GLU A 183 -15.79 27.46 -19.40
CA GLU A 183 -16.67 26.74 -20.34
C GLU A 183 -17.80 26.01 -19.59
N LEU A 184 -17.48 25.28 -18.51
CA LEU A 184 -18.47 24.64 -17.66
C LEU A 184 -19.51 25.64 -17.13
N ARG A 185 -19.07 26.80 -16.62
CA ARG A 185 -19.98 27.82 -16.09
C ARG A 185 -20.91 28.41 -17.16
N LEU A 186 -20.46 28.52 -18.41
CA LEU A 186 -21.31 28.93 -19.52
C LEU A 186 -22.39 27.87 -19.79
N ILE A 187 -22.02 26.59 -19.79
CA ILE A 187 -22.96 25.47 -19.95
C ILE A 187 -23.96 25.42 -18.78
N MET A 188 -23.49 25.60 -17.54
CA MET A 188 -24.35 25.69 -16.36
C MET A 188 -25.39 26.80 -16.50
N ALA A 189 -24.97 27.99 -16.96
CA ALA A 189 -25.87 29.12 -17.17
C ALA A 189 -26.91 28.84 -18.27
N GLU A 190 -26.51 28.19 -19.36
CA GLU A 190 -27.41 27.77 -20.44
C GLU A 190 -28.46 26.74 -19.97
N LEU A 191 -28.04 25.79 -19.14
CA LEU A 191 -28.92 24.76 -18.57
C LEU A 191 -29.73 25.24 -17.34
N GLY A 192 -29.44 26.43 -16.82
CA GLY A 192 -30.14 27.02 -15.67
C GLY A 192 -29.68 26.54 -14.29
N PHE A 193 -28.49 25.94 -14.17
CA PHE A 193 -27.91 25.50 -12.90
C PHE A 193 -27.06 26.60 -12.25
N LYS A 194 -27.23 26.79 -10.93
CA LYS A 194 -26.48 27.81 -10.16
C LYS A 194 -25.20 27.24 -9.57
N THR A 195 -25.26 26.01 -9.07
CA THR A 195 -24.13 25.31 -8.43
C THR A 195 -23.84 24.00 -9.14
N PHE A 196 -22.61 23.49 -8.99
CA PHE A 196 -22.22 22.20 -9.55
C PHE A 196 -23.07 21.05 -8.98
N ASN A 197 -23.36 21.10 -7.67
CA ASN A 197 -24.18 20.09 -6.99
C ASN A 197 -25.60 20.02 -7.54
N ASP A 198 -26.16 21.12 -8.05
CA ASP A 198 -27.49 21.11 -8.68
C ASP A 198 -27.54 20.26 -9.96
N MET A 199 -26.38 20.00 -10.58
CA MET A 199 -26.25 19.16 -11.78
C MET A 199 -26.13 17.67 -11.44
N VAL A 200 -25.68 17.31 -10.24
CA VAL A 200 -25.24 15.94 -9.94
C VAL A 200 -26.38 14.94 -10.12
N GLY A 201 -26.24 14.04 -11.09
CA GLY A 201 -27.23 13.00 -11.41
C GLY A 201 -28.47 13.50 -12.17
N ARG A 202 -28.47 14.75 -12.68
CA ARG A 202 -29.56 15.33 -13.49
C ARG A 202 -29.53 14.86 -14.95
N VAL A 203 -29.67 13.54 -15.13
CA VAL A 203 -29.70 12.90 -16.45
C VAL A 203 -30.86 13.37 -17.32
N ASP A 204 -31.90 13.99 -16.73
CA ASP A 204 -33.01 14.62 -17.45
C ASP A 204 -32.59 15.84 -18.30
N ALA A 205 -31.42 16.43 -18.02
CA ALA A 205 -30.83 17.49 -18.83
C ALA A 205 -30.05 16.94 -20.05
N LEU A 206 -29.96 15.62 -20.21
CA LEU A 206 -29.29 14.96 -21.33
C LEU A 206 -30.31 14.38 -22.30
N LYS A 207 -30.07 14.58 -23.60
CA LYS A 207 -30.80 13.87 -24.66
C LYS A 207 -29.82 13.23 -25.63
N VAL A 208 -30.18 12.07 -26.15
CA VAL A 208 -29.45 11.44 -27.25
C VAL A 208 -29.72 12.23 -28.52
N ASP A 209 -28.67 12.66 -29.20
CA ASP A 209 -28.81 13.29 -30.50
C ASP A 209 -29.13 12.23 -31.56
N ASN A 210 -30.21 12.46 -32.32
CA ASN A 210 -30.59 11.63 -33.46
C ASN A 210 -29.66 11.82 -34.67
N ALA A 211 -28.75 12.82 -34.64
CA ALA A 211 -27.92 13.21 -35.77
C ALA A 211 -26.77 12.25 -36.09
N VAL A 212 -26.41 11.30 -35.22
CA VAL A 212 -25.41 10.26 -35.53
C VAL A 212 -26.06 9.12 -36.33
N LYS A 213 -26.57 9.44 -37.54
CA LYS A 213 -27.06 8.45 -38.51
C LYS A 213 -25.89 7.76 -39.21
N HIS A 214 -25.11 7.00 -38.47
CA HIS A 214 -24.08 6.13 -39.01
C HIS A 214 -24.59 4.68 -39.03
N TRP A 215 -24.24 3.89 -40.04
CA TRP A 215 -24.72 2.51 -40.11
C TRP A 215 -24.22 1.65 -38.93
N LYS A 216 -23.03 1.96 -38.39
CA LYS A 216 -22.46 1.31 -37.19
C LYS A 216 -23.09 1.75 -35.87
N SER A 217 -23.82 2.87 -35.82
CA SER A 217 -24.53 3.28 -34.59
C SER A 217 -25.93 2.67 -34.51
N ARG A 218 -26.40 1.98 -35.56
CA ARG A 218 -27.68 1.25 -35.54
C ARG A 218 -27.62 0.17 -34.45
N GLY A 219 -28.54 0.25 -33.49
CA GLY A 219 -28.67 -0.71 -32.39
C GLY A 219 -28.05 -0.27 -31.05
N LEU A 220 -27.40 0.90 -30.99
CA LEU A 220 -26.98 1.47 -29.71
C LEU A 220 -28.19 2.01 -28.94
N ASP A 221 -28.42 1.46 -27.74
CA ASP A 221 -29.42 1.96 -26.79
C ASP A 221 -28.72 2.61 -25.58
N LEU A 222 -28.77 3.95 -25.53
CA LEU A 222 -28.23 4.74 -24.41
C LEU A 222 -29.29 5.05 -23.35
N LYS A 223 -30.52 4.54 -23.49
CA LYS A 223 -31.58 4.76 -22.49
C LYS A 223 -31.19 4.29 -21.08
N PRO A 224 -30.49 3.15 -20.88
CA PRO A 224 -30.06 2.75 -19.53
C PRO A 224 -29.14 3.77 -18.86
N LEU A 225 -28.25 4.41 -19.63
CA LEU A 225 -27.34 5.45 -19.14
C LEU A 225 -28.10 6.69 -18.66
N LEU A 226 -29.17 7.06 -19.36
CA LEU A 226 -29.98 8.25 -19.06
C LEU A 226 -31.18 7.96 -18.17
N THR A 227 -31.26 6.75 -17.60
CA THR A 227 -32.35 6.39 -16.68
C THR A 227 -32.07 7.03 -15.31
N PRO A 228 -32.99 7.85 -14.77
CA PRO A 228 -32.84 8.38 -13.43
C PRO A 228 -32.72 7.26 -12.40
N ALA A 229 -31.87 7.44 -11.40
CA ALA A 229 -31.72 6.46 -10.34
C ALA A 229 -33.03 6.30 -9.55
N THR A 230 -33.41 5.05 -9.26
CA THR A 230 -34.57 4.74 -8.42
C THR A 230 -34.29 5.15 -6.98
N LYS A 231 -35.10 6.08 -6.46
CA LYS A 231 -34.96 6.60 -5.10
C LYS A 231 -35.73 5.70 -4.12
N PRO A 232 -35.12 5.24 -3.02
CA PRO A 232 -35.84 4.52 -1.95
C PRO A 232 -36.75 5.46 -1.15
N ASP A 233 -37.70 4.91 -0.39
CA ASP A 233 -38.70 5.70 0.38
C ASP A 233 -38.06 6.68 1.37
N ASN A 234 -36.92 6.32 1.96
CA ASN A 234 -36.13 7.13 2.89
C ASN A 234 -34.89 7.76 2.24
N PHE A 235 -35.04 8.24 1.00
CA PHE A 235 -33.95 8.79 0.20
C PHE A 235 -33.17 9.91 0.92
N LEU A 236 -31.87 9.68 1.14
CA LEU A 236 -30.99 10.61 1.85
C LEU A 236 -30.38 11.68 0.95
N GLY A 237 -30.04 11.36 -0.30
CA GLY A 237 -29.44 12.32 -1.23
C GLY A 237 -28.74 11.70 -2.45
N SER A 238 -28.55 12.51 -3.49
CA SER A 238 -27.91 12.10 -4.77
C SER A 238 -26.41 12.44 -4.83
N TYR A 239 -25.88 13.10 -3.81
CA TYR A 239 -24.47 13.50 -3.68
C TYR A 239 -24.08 13.50 -2.19
N ARG A 240 -22.79 13.61 -1.88
CA ARG A 240 -22.28 13.49 -0.50
C ARG A 240 -22.77 14.64 0.38
N ILE A 241 -23.47 14.29 1.46
CA ILE A 241 -23.94 15.23 2.49
C ILE A 241 -23.66 14.75 3.93
N HIS A 242 -23.28 13.48 4.11
CA HIS A 242 -22.93 12.90 5.40
C HIS A 242 -21.48 12.49 5.45
N GLU A 243 -20.86 12.67 6.62
CA GLU A 243 -19.54 12.11 6.91
C GLU A 243 -19.67 10.63 7.29
N GLN A 244 -18.58 9.88 7.13
CA GLN A 244 -18.51 8.49 7.57
C GLN A 244 -17.94 8.45 9.00
N ASP A 245 -18.60 7.76 9.90
CA ASP A 245 -18.04 7.45 11.23
C ASP A 245 -17.19 6.17 11.14
N HIS A 246 -15.91 6.32 11.44
CA HIS A 246 -14.91 5.24 11.39
C HIS A 246 -14.69 4.56 12.76
N GLY A 247 -15.39 5.00 13.81
CA GLY A 247 -15.33 4.40 15.14
C GLY A 247 -13.97 4.53 15.83
N LEU A 248 -13.19 5.58 15.49
CA LEU A 248 -11.84 5.79 16.02
C LEU A 248 -11.82 6.06 17.53
N ASP A 249 -12.93 6.52 18.10
CA ASP A 249 -13.13 6.72 19.54
C ASP A 249 -12.96 5.42 20.35
N LYS A 250 -13.21 4.26 19.71
CA LYS A 250 -13.13 2.93 20.34
C LYS A 250 -11.76 2.27 20.18
N ALA A 251 -10.84 2.88 19.44
CA ALA A 251 -9.51 2.32 19.21
C ALA A 251 -8.71 2.24 20.52
N LEU A 252 -8.00 1.13 20.73
CA LEU A 252 -7.09 0.95 21.87
C LEU A 252 -6.01 2.04 21.91
N ASP A 253 -5.64 2.57 20.74
CA ASP A 253 -4.67 3.65 20.62
C ASP A 253 -5.02 4.92 21.40
N ASN A 254 -6.30 5.21 21.67
CA ASN A 254 -6.64 6.37 22.51
C ASN A 254 -6.04 6.23 23.91
N GLU A 255 -6.04 5.01 24.46
CA GLU A 255 -5.40 4.70 25.73
C GLU A 255 -3.87 4.68 25.60
N LEU A 256 -3.34 4.13 24.51
CA LEU A 256 -1.89 4.14 24.25
C LEU A 256 -1.33 5.55 24.16
N ILE A 257 -2.03 6.46 23.47
CA ILE A 257 -1.65 7.87 23.35
C ILE A 257 -1.68 8.54 24.72
N ARG A 258 -2.71 8.28 25.54
CA ARG A 258 -2.79 8.80 26.91
C ARG A 258 -1.60 8.34 27.76
N LEU A 259 -1.24 7.07 27.67
CA LEU A 259 -0.11 6.49 28.42
C LEU A 259 1.25 6.97 27.87
N ALA A 260 1.34 7.27 26.58
CA ALA A 260 2.56 7.75 25.91
C ALA A 260 2.80 9.26 26.09
N GLU A 261 1.88 10.01 26.70
CA GLU A 261 1.98 11.47 26.86
C GLU A 261 3.33 11.96 27.45
N PRO A 262 3.94 11.29 28.46
CA PRO A 262 5.27 11.68 28.95
C PRO A 262 6.36 11.57 27.88
N ALA A 263 6.32 10.52 27.05
CA ALA A 263 7.26 10.32 25.96
C ALA A 263 7.07 11.38 24.86
N LEU A 264 5.83 11.70 24.51
CA LEU A 264 5.50 12.71 23.49
C LEU A 264 5.94 14.12 23.90
N LYS A 265 5.77 14.49 25.18
CA LYS A 265 6.08 15.84 25.67
C LYS A 265 7.54 16.06 26.04
N THR A 266 8.19 15.04 26.61
CA THR A 266 9.52 15.20 27.24
C THR A 266 10.57 14.20 26.74
N GLY A 267 10.19 13.22 25.93
CA GLY A 267 11.07 12.11 25.54
C GLY A 267 11.35 11.12 26.68
N ALA A 268 10.56 11.17 27.76
CA ALA A 268 10.70 10.23 28.88
C ALA A 268 10.38 8.79 28.44
N LYS A 269 11.11 7.82 29.02
CA LYS A 269 10.82 6.40 28.78
C LYS A 269 9.50 6.00 29.43
N VAL A 270 8.67 5.27 28.70
CA VAL A 270 7.37 4.76 29.15
C VAL A 270 7.35 3.25 28.98
N TYR A 271 7.00 2.54 30.05
CA TYR A 271 6.72 1.10 30.03
C TYR A 271 5.32 0.84 30.59
N GLN A 272 4.50 0.07 29.88
CA GLN A 272 3.18 -0.35 30.36
C GLN A 272 2.86 -1.79 29.92
N GLU A 273 2.13 -2.51 30.78
CA GLU A 273 1.56 -3.82 30.47
C GLU A 273 0.05 -3.70 30.27
N LEU A 274 -0.47 -4.26 29.17
CA LEU A 274 -1.86 -4.15 28.74
C LEU A 274 -2.37 -5.50 28.23
N SER A 275 -3.69 -5.63 28.08
CA SER A 275 -4.28 -6.78 27.38
C SER A 275 -4.62 -6.42 25.94
N VAL A 276 -4.53 -7.40 25.05
CA VAL A 276 -4.96 -7.27 23.65
C VAL A 276 -5.84 -8.45 23.27
N ILE A 277 -6.94 -8.18 22.56
CA ILE A 277 -7.82 -9.18 21.98
C ILE A 277 -7.95 -8.98 20.47
N ASN A 278 -8.40 -10.00 19.75
CA ASN A 278 -8.41 -10.02 18.29
C ASN A 278 -9.26 -8.91 17.64
N THR A 279 -10.19 -8.29 18.38
CA THR A 279 -10.98 -7.14 17.93
C THR A 279 -10.21 -5.82 18.03
N ASN A 280 -9.11 -5.76 18.78
CA ASN A 280 -8.18 -4.64 18.78
C ASN A 280 -7.30 -4.73 17.52
N ARG A 281 -7.73 -4.01 16.49
CA ARG A 281 -7.07 -3.95 15.18
C ARG A 281 -6.28 -2.65 15.06
N VAL A 282 -5.24 -2.67 14.23
CA VAL A 282 -4.39 -1.50 13.92
C VAL A 282 -3.75 -0.84 15.14
N VAL A 283 -3.49 -1.63 16.18
CA VAL A 283 -2.90 -1.12 17.42
C VAL A 283 -1.55 -0.48 17.10
N GLY A 284 -1.37 0.77 17.54
CA GLY A 284 -0.18 1.60 17.32
C GLY A 284 -0.25 2.55 16.12
N GLY A 285 -1.26 2.44 15.25
CA GLY A 285 -1.39 3.29 14.07
C GLY A 285 -1.62 4.77 14.40
N MET A 286 -2.57 5.07 15.31
CA MET A 286 -2.85 6.45 15.72
C MET A 286 -1.73 6.99 16.63
N LEU A 287 -1.14 6.13 17.48
CA LEU A 287 0.04 6.51 18.27
C LEU A 287 1.20 6.95 17.37
N SER A 288 1.46 6.19 16.31
CA SER A 288 2.53 6.51 15.35
C SER A 288 2.24 7.82 14.60
N ASN A 289 0.98 8.08 14.25
CA ASN A 289 0.54 9.37 13.71
C ASN A 289 0.79 10.53 14.69
N LYS A 290 0.50 10.32 15.98
CA LYS A 290 0.71 11.32 17.02
C LYS A 290 2.19 11.65 17.19
N ILE A 291 3.06 10.63 17.22
CA ILE A 291 4.51 10.78 17.30
C ILE A 291 5.02 11.62 16.12
N ILE A 292 4.68 11.28 14.88
CA ILE A 292 5.19 12.02 13.72
C ILE A 292 4.70 13.47 13.69
N ARG A 293 3.46 13.74 14.16
CA ARG A 293 2.89 15.09 14.19
C ARG A 293 3.47 15.98 15.29
N GLU A 294 3.72 15.43 16.47
CA GLU A 294 4.18 16.21 17.63
C GLU A 294 5.70 16.26 17.77
N VAL A 295 6.39 15.15 17.49
CA VAL A 295 7.85 15.04 17.62
C VAL A 295 8.55 15.34 16.29
N GLY A 296 7.90 15.07 15.16
CA GLY A 296 8.45 15.30 13.83
C GLY A 296 9.24 14.11 13.25
N PRO A 297 9.89 14.29 12.08
CA PRO A 297 10.47 13.19 11.29
C PRO A 297 11.57 12.38 11.97
N ALA A 298 12.22 12.93 13.00
CA ALA A 298 13.21 12.20 13.78
C ALA A 298 12.58 11.11 14.67
N MET A 299 11.28 11.24 14.95
CA MET A 299 10.51 10.40 15.88
C MET A 299 11.22 10.32 17.24
N LEU A 300 11.04 9.22 17.98
CA LEU A 300 11.63 9.03 19.30
C LEU A 300 12.94 8.22 19.21
N PRO A 301 13.86 8.40 20.19
CA PRO A 301 14.97 7.47 20.39
C PRO A 301 14.47 6.03 20.56
N ASP A 302 15.32 5.05 20.22
CA ASP A 302 14.95 3.64 20.31
C ASP A 302 14.49 3.28 21.74
N ASP A 303 13.45 2.45 21.83
CA ASP A 303 12.92 1.96 23.10
C ASP A 303 12.51 3.06 24.10
N THR A 304 11.92 4.14 23.58
CA THR A 304 11.34 5.22 24.41
C THR A 304 9.96 4.83 24.91
N ILE A 305 9.12 4.22 24.07
CA ILE A 305 7.81 3.71 24.45
C ILE A 305 7.87 2.19 24.31
N HIS A 306 7.66 1.46 25.40
CA HIS A 306 7.55 0.01 25.40
C HIS A 306 6.20 -0.41 25.96
N PHE A 307 5.34 -0.93 25.09
CA PHE A 307 4.07 -1.52 25.50
C PHE A 307 4.12 -3.02 25.34
N LYS A 308 3.91 -3.71 26.46
CA LYS A 308 3.79 -5.16 26.50
C LYS A 308 2.32 -5.55 26.58
N PHE A 309 1.91 -6.46 25.73
CA PHE A 309 0.56 -6.93 25.60
C PHE A 309 0.47 -8.42 25.97
N SER A 310 -0.62 -8.82 26.61
CA SER A 310 -0.98 -10.22 26.82
C SER A 310 -2.28 -10.54 26.10
N GLY A 311 -2.29 -11.59 25.27
CA GLY A 311 -3.49 -12.04 24.55
C GLY A 311 -3.28 -12.26 23.06
N SER A 312 -4.29 -12.00 22.24
CA SER A 312 -4.26 -12.25 20.78
C SER A 312 -4.44 -10.93 20.05
N ALA A 313 -3.43 -10.48 19.30
CA ALA A 313 -3.49 -9.23 18.58
C ALA A 313 -4.33 -9.34 17.30
N GLY A 314 -5.22 -8.37 17.06
CA GLY A 314 -6.00 -8.31 15.83
C GLY A 314 -5.17 -7.98 14.59
N GLN A 315 -5.85 -7.91 13.44
CA GLN A 315 -5.21 -7.58 12.16
C GLN A 315 -4.48 -6.23 12.21
N SER A 316 -3.38 -6.14 11.47
CA SER A 316 -2.58 -4.92 11.31
C SER A 316 -1.95 -4.41 12.62
N PHE A 317 -1.67 -5.30 13.57
CA PHE A 317 -0.96 -4.94 14.80
C PHE A 317 0.41 -4.32 14.49
N GLY A 318 0.68 -3.13 15.00
CA GLY A 318 1.91 -2.39 14.72
C GLY A 318 2.03 -1.90 13.27
N ALA A 319 0.92 -1.71 12.56
CA ALA A 319 0.96 -1.11 11.23
C ALA A 319 1.53 0.32 11.27
N TRP A 320 2.51 0.60 10.41
CA TRP A 320 3.32 1.83 10.36
C TRP A 320 3.94 2.26 11.69
N LEU A 321 4.26 1.30 12.57
CA LEU A 321 4.81 1.58 13.89
C LEU A 321 6.06 2.47 13.81
N ALA A 322 5.99 3.61 14.47
CA ALA A 322 7.04 4.63 14.46
C ALA A 322 8.30 4.20 15.23
N LYS A 323 9.44 4.72 14.81
CA LYS A 323 10.72 4.58 15.53
C LYS A 323 10.61 5.06 16.98
N GLY A 324 11.20 4.27 17.88
CA GLY A 324 11.20 4.50 19.31
C GLY A 324 10.04 3.84 20.05
N VAL A 325 9.15 3.16 19.34
CA VAL A 325 8.09 2.33 19.92
C VAL A 325 8.46 0.85 19.82
N THR A 326 8.44 0.16 20.95
CA THR A 326 8.59 -1.29 21.10
C THR A 326 7.26 -1.88 21.53
N PHE A 327 6.68 -2.73 20.67
CA PHE A 327 5.52 -3.54 21.02
C PHE A 327 5.94 -4.98 21.25
N GLU A 328 5.59 -5.50 22.41
CA GLU A 328 5.85 -6.87 22.84
C GLU A 328 4.54 -7.59 23.07
N VAL A 329 4.34 -8.78 22.52
CA VAL A 329 3.12 -9.58 22.70
C VAL A 329 3.49 -10.94 23.27
N GLU A 330 3.02 -11.21 24.48
CA GLU A 330 2.98 -12.55 25.06
C GLU A 330 1.65 -13.21 24.69
N GLY A 331 1.67 -14.03 23.64
CA GLY A 331 0.47 -14.53 22.99
C GLY A 331 0.66 -14.81 21.50
N ASP A 332 -0.27 -14.36 20.67
CA ASP A 332 -0.26 -14.52 19.21
C ASP A 332 -0.77 -13.27 18.48
N ALA A 333 -0.70 -13.27 17.15
CA ALA A 333 -1.26 -12.19 16.33
C ALA A 333 -1.89 -12.70 15.02
N ASN A 334 -2.82 -11.93 14.48
CA ASN A 334 -3.47 -12.20 13.20
C ASN A 334 -2.61 -11.68 12.02
N ASP A 335 -3.22 -11.51 10.84
CA ASP A 335 -2.55 -11.06 9.62
C ASP A 335 -2.00 -9.62 9.74
N PHE A 336 -1.07 -9.28 8.85
CA PHE A 336 -0.57 -7.91 8.62
C PHE A 336 0.24 -7.29 9.77
N VAL A 337 0.80 -8.10 10.67
CA VAL A 337 1.71 -7.62 11.71
C VAL A 337 2.82 -6.77 11.07
N GLY A 338 3.03 -5.56 11.59
CA GLY A 338 4.07 -4.65 11.09
C GLY A 338 3.88 -4.22 9.63
N LYS A 339 2.66 -4.26 9.08
CA LYS A 339 2.35 -3.70 7.76
C LYS A 339 2.90 -2.28 7.64
N GLY A 340 3.75 -2.03 6.64
CA GLY A 340 4.39 -0.74 6.44
C GLY A 340 5.28 -0.26 7.59
N LEU A 341 5.88 -1.16 8.38
CA LEU A 341 6.71 -0.83 9.55
C LEU A 341 7.68 0.34 9.26
N SER A 342 7.74 1.31 10.19
CA SER A 342 8.41 2.60 10.01
C SER A 342 9.40 2.89 11.15
N GLY A 343 10.20 1.90 11.49
CA GLY A 343 11.31 2.03 12.44
C GLY A 343 11.01 1.53 13.86
N GLY A 344 9.76 1.19 14.17
CA GLY A 344 9.41 0.54 15.44
C GLY A 344 9.92 -0.90 15.56
N ARG A 345 9.82 -1.45 16.76
CA ARG A 345 10.16 -2.85 17.07
C ARG A 345 8.91 -3.63 17.45
N ILE A 346 8.73 -4.81 16.87
CA ILE A 346 7.66 -5.75 17.23
C ILE A 346 8.29 -7.06 17.70
N VAL A 347 7.83 -7.56 18.85
CA VAL A 347 8.27 -8.82 19.45
C VAL A 347 7.02 -9.63 19.76
N ILE A 348 6.93 -10.87 19.27
CA ILE A 348 5.80 -11.76 19.56
C ILE A 348 6.34 -13.14 19.94
N TYR A 349 5.88 -13.65 21.06
CA TYR A 349 6.27 -14.96 21.57
C TYR A 349 5.10 -15.61 22.35
N PRO A 350 5.01 -16.95 22.38
CA PRO A 350 3.92 -17.63 23.06
C PRO A 350 3.98 -17.41 24.57
N PRO A 351 2.85 -17.53 25.30
CA PRO A 351 2.84 -17.42 26.76
C PRO A 351 3.93 -18.29 27.39
N ARG A 352 4.67 -17.76 28.37
CA ARG A 352 5.87 -18.44 28.92
C ARG A 352 5.57 -19.82 29.51
N ARG A 353 4.31 -20.06 29.89
CA ARG A 353 3.81 -21.33 30.45
C ARG A 353 3.25 -22.29 29.39
N SER A 354 3.32 -21.91 28.11
CA SER A 354 2.83 -22.74 27.02
C SER A 354 3.58 -24.08 26.97
N PRO A 355 2.86 -25.22 26.86
CA PRO A 355 3.51 -26.53 26.85
C PRO A 355 4.06 -26.92 25.46
N PHE A 356 3.65 -26.22 24.40
CA PHE A 356 4.05 -26.57 23.03
C PHE A 356 5.39 -25.96 22.62
N ALA A 357 6.05 -26.59 21.65
CA ALA A 357 7.25 -26.08 21.01
C ALA A 357 6.86 -24.96 20.01
N ALA A 358 7.38 -23.75 20.23
CA ALA A 358 7.00 -22.56 19.46
C ALA A 358 7.33 -22.71 17.98
N GLU A 359 8.48 -23.32 17.69
CA GLU A 359 9.02 -23.56 16.35
C GLU A 359 8.14 -24.45 15.46
N ASN A 360 7.18 -25.16 16.05
CA ASN A 360 6.24 -26.04 15.35
C ASN A 360 4.82 -25.47 15.24
N ASN A 361 4.59 -24.23 15.69
CA ASN A 361 3.25 -23.65 15.80
C ASN A 361 3.17 -22.27 15.16
N ILE A 362 2.01 -21.95 14.58
CA ILE A 362 1.75 -20.62 14.02
C ILE A 362 1.65 -19.61 15.17
N ILE A 363 2.46 -18.56 15.09
CA ILE A 363 2.46 -17.44 16.06
C ILE A 363 1.82 -16.18 15.48
N ALA A 364 1.88 -16.02 14.15
CA ALA A 364 1.36 -14.86 13.47
C ALA A 364 0.82 -15.21 12.06
N GLY A 365 -0.16 -14.45 11.60
CA GLY A 365 -0.88 -14.69 10.34
C GLY A 365 -0.07 -14.39 9.07
N ASN A 366 -0.79 -14.02 8.01
CA ASN A 366 -0.26 -13.81 6.67
C ASN A 366 0.26 -12.38 6.47
N VAL A 367 1.08 -12.19 5.43
CA VAL A 367 1.40 -10.87 4.85
C VAL A 367 2.03 -9.92 5.88
N ILE A 368 2.80 -10.51 6.80
CA ILE A 368 3.56 -9.80 7.83
C ILE A 368 4.65 -8.95 7.18
N LEU A 369 4.86 -7.74 7.70
CA LEU A 369 5.83 -6.76 7.19
C LEU A 369 5.60 -6.35 5.72
N TYR A 370 4.35 -6.38 5.27
CA TYR A 370 4.01 -5.96 3.91
C TYR A 370 4.51 -4.54 3.63
N GLY A 371 5.44 -4.41 2.67
CA GLY A 371 5.97 -3.12 2.25
C GLY A 371 6.81 -2.38 3.30
N ALA A 372 7.27 -3.04 4.36
CA ALA A 372 7.98 -2.39 5.47
C ALA A 372 9.22 -1.60 5.01
N THR A 373 9.52 -0.44 5.61
CA THR A 373 10.62 0.45 5.16
C THR A 373 11.66 0.79 6.22
N SER A 374 11.48 0.39 7.48
CA SER A 374 12.55 0.20 8.49
C SER A 374 11.96 -0.43 9.75
N GLY A 375 12.80 -0.81 10.72
CA GLY A 375 12.37 -1.36 12.00
C GLY A 375 12.74 -2.83 12.16
N GLU A 376 12.34 -3.41 13.29
CA GLU A 376 12.71 -4.77 13.68
C GLU A 376 11.47 -5.61 14.05
N CYS A 377 11.44 -6.87 13.64
CA CYS A 377 10.37 -7.81 13.98
C CYS A 377 10.92 -9.16 14.42
N PHE A 378 10.59 -9.61 15.64
CA PHE A 378 11.07 -10.86 16.21
C PHE A 378 9.89 -11.76 16.57
N LEU A 379 9.74 -12.90 15.89
CA LEU A 379 8.61 -13.80 16.02
C LEU A 379 9.08 -15.19 16.47
N ASN A 380 8.77 -15.58 17.70
CA ASN A 380 9.09 -16.90 18.25
C ASN A 380 7.96 -17.88 17.87
N GLY A 381 8.09 -18.43 16.67
CA GLY A 381 7.17 -19.39 16.05
C GLY A 381 7.07 -19.19 14.53
N ILE A 382 6.08 -19.85 13.93
CA ILE A 382 5.86 -19.86 12.47
C ILE A 382 4.97 -18.68 12.05
N ALA A 383 5.41 -17.90 11.07
CA ALA A 383 4.56 -16.98 10.32
C ALA A 383 3.86 -17.71 9.17
N ALA A 384 2.63 -17.33 8.84
CA ALA A 384 1.90 -17.95 7.73
C ALA A 384 2.44 -17.46 6.36
N GLU A 385 1.57 -17.31 5.36
CA GLU A 385 1.98 -17.04 3.97
C GLU A 385 2.48 -15.60 3.77
N ARG A 386 3.31 -15.40 2.74
CA ARG A 386 3.76 -14.07 2.27
C ARG A 386 4.47 -13.23 3.33
N PHE A 387 5.19 -13.88 4.23
CA PHE A 387 6.05 -13.20 5.19
C PHE A 387 7.07 -12.29 4.49
N CYS A 388 7.19 -11.03 4.90
CA CYS A 388 8.06 -10.01 4.31
C CYS A 388 7.79 -9.73 2.81
N VAL A 389 6.56 -9.91 2.33
CA VAL A 389 6.19 -9.53 0.97
C VAL A 389 6.44 -8.04 0.75
N ARG A 390 7.16 -7.68 -0.32
CA ARG A 390 7.60 -6.31 -0.61
C ARG A 390 8.41 -5.62 0.49
N ASN A 391 9.02 -6.33 1.45
CA ASN A 391 9.89 -5.69 2.44
C ASN A 391 10.98 -4.86 1.74
N SER A 392 11.13 -3.61 2.14
CA SER A 392 12.03 -2.62 1.56
C SER A 392 13.08 -2.10 2.55
N GLY A 393 13.10 -2.56 3.79
CA GLY A 393 14.08 -2.06 4.76
C GLY A 393 14.01 -2.60 6.19
N ALA A 394 13.02 -3.39 6.56
CA ALA A 394 12.92 -3.94 7.91
C ALA A 394 13.84 -5.17 8.10
N SER A 395 14.29 -5.35 9.35
CA SER A 395 14.99 -6.54 9.81
C SER A 395 14.03 -7.47 10.53
N ALA A 396 14.05 -8.76 10.24
CA ALA A 396 13.14 -9.71 10.87
C ALA A 396 13.79 -11.06 11.17
N VAL A 397 13.39 -11.66 12.29
CA VAL A 397 13.75 -13.05 12.66
C VAL A 397 12.49 -13.82 13.00
N VAL A 398 12.32 -14.99 12.40
CA VAL A 398 11.16 -15.87 12.55
C VAL A 398 11.59 -17.34 12.56
N GLU A 399 10.84 -18.24 13.20
CA GLU A 399 11.22 -19.65 13.35
C GLU A 399 10.64 -20.56 12.25
N GLY A 400 9.85 -20.02 11.34
CA GLY A 400 9.37 -20.69 10.14
C GLY A 400 8.44 -19.80 9.34
N VAL A 401 8.28 -20.08 8.06
CA VAL A 401 7.41 -19.29 7.17
C VAL A 401 6.60 -20.19 6.24
N GLY A 402 5.38 -19.77 5.91
CA GLY A 402 4.57 -20.40 4.88
C GLY A 402 5.07 -20.15 3.45
N ASP A 403 4.17 -20.36 2.47
CA ASP A 403 4.47 -20.15 1.04
C ASP A 403 4.73 -18.65 0.75
N HIS A 404 5.51 -18.38 -0.30
CA HIS A 404 5.79 -17.02 -0.81
C HIS A 404 6.54 -16.10 0.17
N GLY A 405 7.37 -16.64 1.05
CA GLY A 405 8.25 -15.84 1.91
C GLY A 405 9.20 -14.94 1.09
N CYS A 406 9.39 -13.70 1.51
CA CYS A 406 10.21 -12.66 0.87
C CYS A 406 9.84 -12.35 -0.60
N GLU A 407 8.59 -12.62 -1.00
CA GLU A 407 8.09 -12.30 -2.34
C GLU A 407 8.21 -10.79 -2.62
N TYR A 408 8.73 -10.39 -3.78
CA TYR A 408 8.95 -8.98 -4.17
C TYR A 408 9.79 -8.14 -3.18
N MET A 409 10.57 -8.75 -2.29
CA MET A 409 11.44 -8.01 -1.36
C MET A 409 12.49 -7.18 -2.14
N THR A 410 12.71 -5.95 -1.70
CA THR A 410 13.57 -4.93 -2.34
C THR A 410 14.65 -4.38 -1.39
N GLY A 411 14.59 -4.70 -0.10
CA GLY A 411 15.54 -4.25 0.91
C GLY A 411 15.25 -4.92 2.26
N GLY A 412 16.12 -4.71 3.25
CA GLY A 412 16.00 -5.29 4.59
C GLY A 412 16.84 -6.56 4.80
N ARG A 413 16.66 -7.18 5.97
CA ARG A 413 17.33 -8.41 6.41
C ARG A 413 16.32 -9.38 7.01
N VAL A 414 16.29 -10.62 6.53
CA VAL A 414 15.36 -11.63 7.04
C VAL A 414 16.14 -12.86 7.45
N VAL A 415 15.91 -13.34 8.67
CA VAL A 415 16.47 -14.61 9.16
C VAL A 415 15.32 -15.56 9.46
N VAL A 416 15.35 -16.75 8.86
CA VAL A 416 14.38 -17.82 9.11
C VAL A 416 15.10 -18.97 9.80
N LEU A 417 14.71 -19.24 11.05
CA LEU A 417 15.31 -20.25 11.93
C LEU A 417 14.57 -21.60 11.87
N GLY A 418 14.02 -21.93 10.69
CA GLY A 418 13.32 -23.19 10.48
C GLY A 418 12.79 -23.32 9.06
N SER A 419 11.74 -24.12 8.90
CA SER A 419 11.25 -24.50 7.56
C SER A 419 10.60 -23.34 6.82
N THR A 420 10.72 -23.36 5.48
CA THR A 420 10.01 -22.42 4.59
C THR A 420 8.97 -23.14 3.75
N GLY A 421 7.93 -22.43 3.33
CA GLY A 421 7.04 -22.86 2.26
C GLY A 421 7.66 -22.72 0.86
N ARG A 422 6.84 -22.98 -0.16
CA ARG A 422 7.19 -22.96 -1.59
C ARG A 422 7.32 -21.54 -2.13
N ASN A 423 7.97 -21.42 -3.28
CA ASN A 423 8.11 -20.18 -4.04
C ASN A 423 8.74 -19.03 -3.24
N PHE A 424 9.63 -19.36 -2.31
CA PHE A 424 10.37 -18.38 -1.52
C PHE A 424 11.21 -17.48 -2.44
N ALA A 425 11.29 -16.19 -2.11
CA ALA A 425 12.03 -15.14 -2.83
C ALA A 425 11.60 -14.88 -4.29
N ALA A 426 10.38 -15.28 -4.69
CA ALA A 426 9.86 -14.95 -6.02
C ALA A 426 9.77 -13.43 -6.21
N GLY A 427 10.34 -12.91 -7.31
CA GLY A 427 10.39 -11.47 -7.58
C GLY A 427 11.29 -10.66 -6.63
N MET A 428 12.05 -11.31 -5.75
CA MET A 428 12.97 -10.62 -4.83
C MET A 428 14.09 -9.94 -5.64
N SER A 429 14.17 -8.62 -5.53
CA SER A 429 15.06 -7.77 -6.33
C SER A 429 16.06 -6.96 -5.50
N GLY A 430 15.91 -6.94 -4.18
CA GLY A 430 16.91 -6.40 -3.25
C GLY A 430 16.73 -6.95 -1.83
N GLY A 431 17.68 -6.65 -0.95
CA GLY A 431 17.75 -7.21 0.41
C GLY A 431 18.51 -8.55 0.48
N ILE A 432 18.61 -9.10 1.69
CA ILE A 432 19.26 -10.39 1.95
C ILE A 432 18.36 -11.19 2.91
N ALA A 433 18.16 -12.47 2.60
CA ALA A 433 17.54 -13.42 3.51
C ALA A 433 18.53 -14.54 3.86
N TYR A 434 18.43 -15.06 5.09
CA TYR A 434 19.24 -16.14 5.61
C TYR A 434 18.30 -17.22 6.13
N VAL A 435 18.45 -18.45 5.64
CA VAL A 435 17.60 -19.58 6.00
C VAL A 435 18.45 -20.66 6.65
N TRP A 436 18.08 -21.07 7.85
CA TRP A 436 18.72 -22.18 8.54
C TRP A 436 18.17 -23.51 8.00
N ASP A 437 18.88 -24.10 7.04
CA ASP A 437 18.46 -25.29 6.29
C ASP A 437 19.21 -26.54 6.78
N ILE A 438 18.84 -27.06 7.96
CA ILE A 438 19.44 -28.29 8.50
C ILE A 438 19.17 -29.50 7.58
N GLU A 439 17.97 -29.58 7.00
CA GLU A 439 17.54 -30.74 6.21
C GLU A 439 18.05 -30.70 4.76
N GLY A 440 18.63 -29.59 4.32
CA GLY A 440 19.10 -29.41 2.94
C GLY A 440 17.98 -29.36 1.91
N THR A 441 16.75 -29.02 2.31
CA THR A 441 15.56 -29.08 1.43
C THR A 441 15.18 -27.71 0.86
N PHE A 442 15.75 -26.62 1.37
CA PHE A 442 15.35 -25.25 1.04
C PHE A 442 15.47 -24.94 -0.45
N ARG A 443 16.51 -25.45 -1.13
CA ARG A 443 16.74 -25.22 -2.57
C ARG A 443 15.52 -25.58 -3.43
N SER A 444 14.80 -26.64 -3.09
CA SER A 444 13.61 -27.09 -3.83
C SER A 444 12.39 -26.17 -3.66
N ARG A 445 12.40 -25.33 -2.62
CA ARG A 445 11.31 -24.43 -2.25
C ARG A 445 11.59 -22.98 -2.63
N CYS A 446 12.82 -22.64 -2.98
CA CYS A 446 13.22 -21.31 -3.42
C CYS A 446 12.97 -21.13 -4.92
N ASN A 447 12.36 -20.01 -5.29
CA ASN A 447 12.32 -19.56 -6.67
C ASN A 447 13.68 -18.95 -7.03
N LEU A 448 14.35 -19.46 -8.07
CA LEU A 448 15.70 -19.07 -8.46
C LEU A 448 15.74 -18.14 -9.70
N ASP A 449 14.59 -17.59 -10.12
CA ASP A 449 14.50 -16.76 -11.33
C ASP A 449 15.34 -15.47 -11.21
N MET A 450 15.41 -14.89 -10.00
CA MET A 450 16.11 -13.61 -9.75
C MET A 450 17.20 -13.68 -8.67
N VAL A 451 17.24 -14.77 -7.89
CA VAL A 451 18.12 -14.91 -6.72
C VAL A 451 19.11 -16.06 -6.85
N GLY A 452 20.26 -15.90 -6.21
CA GLY A 452 21.25 -16.96 -5.99
C GLY A 452 21.21 -17.46 -4.54
N LEU A 453 21.64 -18.72 -4.37
CA LEU A 453 21.82 -19.36 -3.07
C LEU A 453 23.31 -19.54 -2.81
N GLU A 454 23.79 -19.08 -1.66
CA GLU A 454 25.20 -19.08 -1.28
C GLU A 454 25.37 -19.53 0.18
N SER A 455 26.50 -20.15 0.50
CA SER A 455 26.90 -20.37 1.90
C SER A 455 27.36 -19.05 2.53
N LEU A 456 27.27 -18.96 3.86
CA LEU A 456 27.84 -17.82 4.59
C LEU A 456 29.36 -17.96 4.64
N VAL A 457 30.06 -17.19 3.82
CA VAL A 457 31.52 -17.23 3.69
C VAL A 457 32.22 -15.98 4.19
N THR A 458 31.49 -14.86 4.34
CA THR A 458 32.08 -13.59 4.80
C THR A 458 31.82 -13.39 6.29
N ASP A 459 32.83 -12.90 7.01
CA ASP A 459 32.70 -12.58 8.44
C ASP A 459 31.57 -11.58 8.69
N ALA A 460 31.38 -10.61 7.78
CA ALA A 460 30.29 -9.63 7.86
C ALA A 460 28.90 -10.28 7.80
N ASP A 461 28.68 -11.27 6.92
CA ASP A 461 27.42 -12.01 6.87
C ASP A 461 27.20 -12.84 8.15
N ILE A 462 28.26 -13.49 8.63
CA ILE A 462 28.23 -14.33 9.84
C ILE A 462 27.87 -13.49 11.07
N ASP A 463 28.52 -12.34 11.23
CA ASP A 463 28.29 -11.42 12.34
C ASP A 463 26.89 -10.80 12.29
N GLU A 464 26.39 -10.45 11.09
CA GLU A 464 25.03 -9.90 10.92
C GLU A 464 23.97 -10.92 11.34
N VAL A 465 24.07 -12.16 10.87
CA VAL A 465 23.14 -13.23 11.23
C VAL A 465 23.20 -13.53 12.72
N LYS A 466 24.41 -13.65 13.28
CA LYS A 466 24.60 -13.89 14.72
C LYS A 466 23.94 -12.80 15.55
N THR A 467 24.17 -11.53 15.21
CA THR A 467 23.59 -10.37 15.92
C THR A 467 22.06 -10.40 15.87
N LEU A 468 21.46 -10.74 14.73
CA LEU A 468 20.01 -10.84 14.60
C LEU A 468 19.44 -11.97 15.46
N ILE A 469 20.12 -13.12 15.53
CA ILE A 469 19.70 -14.26 16.36
C ILE A 469 19.89 -13.97 17.84
N GLU A 470 20.96 -13.27 18.24
CA GLU A 470 21.18 -12.80 19.61
C GLU A 470 20.06 -11.86 20.07
N LYS A 471 19.70 -10.88 19.23
CA LYS A 471 18.53 -10.02 19.50
C LYS A 471 17.24 -10.82 19.60
N HIS A 472 17.05 -11.78 18.69
CA HIS A 472 15.87 -12.65 18.73
C HIS A 472 15.81 -13.43 20.05
N GLN A 473 16.90 -14.05 20.48
CA GLN A 473 16.99 -14.74 21.77
C GLN A 473 16.74 -13.80 22.94
N GLN A 474 17.32 -12.60 22.93
CA GLN A 474 17.15 -11.59 23.98
C GLN A 474 15.69 -11.17 24.13
N TYR A 475 15.00 -10.88 23.02
CA TYR A 475 13.64 -10.35 23.05
C TYR A 475 12.58 -11.43 23.23
N THR A 476 12.78 -12.64 22.70
CA THR A 476 11.73 -13.68 22.69
C THR A 476 12.01 -14.86 23.62
N ASN A 477 13.22 -14.95 24.18
CA ASN A 477 13.70 -16.11 24.92
C ASN A 477 13.56 -17.43 24.13
N SER A 478 13.74 -17.37 22.80
CA SER A 478 13.62 -18.50 21.88
C SER A 478 14.60 -19.63 22.24
N LYS A 479 14.07 -20.86 22.29
CA LYS A 479 14.87 -22.09 22.50
C LYS A 479 15.69 -22.44 21.27
N ILE A 480 15.15 -22.22 20.07
CA ILE A 480 15.87 -22.47 18.82
C ILE A 480 17.03 -21.49 18.67
N ALA A 481 16.81 -20.22 18.93
CA ALA A 481 17.89 -19.22 18.91
C ALA A 481 19.00 -19.58 19.90
N LEU A 482 18.63 -19.94 21.14
CA LEU A 482 19.60 -20.38 22.15
C LEU A 482 20.39 -21.61 21.69
N LYS A 483 19.71 -22.61 21.10
CA LYS A 483 20.34 -23.83 20.57
C LYS A 483 21.35 -23.48 19.47
N ILE A 484 20.98 -22.62 18.53
CA ILE A 484 21.85 -22.19 17.42
C ILE A 484 23.08 -21.45 17.96
N LEU A 485 22.88 -20.50 18.88
CA LEU A 485 23.96 -19.71 19.47
C LEU A 485 24.92 -20.56 20.32
N SER A 486 24.41 -21.55 21.03
CA SER A 486 25.22 -22.43 21.89
C SER A 486 26.18 -23.33 21.10
N SER A 487 25.87 -23.61 19.83
CA SER A 487 26.69 -24.44 18.93
C SER A 487 27.03 -23.70 17.63
N TRP A 488 27.27 -22.38 17.72
CA TRP A 488 27.35 -21.49 16.56
C TRP A 488 28.33 -21.96 15.46
N GLU A 489 29.52 -22.42 15.83
CA GLU A 489 30.58 -22.84 14.90
C GLU A 489 30.17 -23.96 13.94
N ASP A 490 29.27 -24.83 14.40
CA ASP A 490 28.66 -25.90 13.63
C ASP A 490 27.41 -25.39 12.89
N GLN A 491 26.55 -24.67 13.61
CA GLN A 491 25.23 -24.26 13.12
C GLN A 491 25.30 -23.22 12.00
N VAL A 492 26.32 -22.36 11.99
CA VAL A 492 26.51 -21.35 10.94
C VAL A 492 26.63 -21.97 9.54
N ARG A 493 27.15 -23.20 9.44
CA ARG A 493 27.37 -23.91 8.17
C ARG A 493 26.06 -24.35 7.50
N HIS A 494 24.98 -24.41 8.27
CA HIS A 494 23.65 -24.78 7.79
C HIS A 494 22.84 -23.58 7.28
N PHE A 495 23.38 -22.37 7.36
CA PHE A 495 22.69 -21.21 6.80
C PHE A 495 22.92 -21.09 5.29
N VAL A 496 21.83 -20.83 4.58
CA VAL A 496 21.81 -20.48 3.17
C VAL A 496 21.47 -19.00 3.05
N LYS A 497 22.37 -18.24 2.42
CA LYS A 497 22.16 -16.86 2.03
C LYS A 497 21.41 -16.80 0.70
N VAL A 498 20.31 -16.05 0.68
CA VAL A 498 19.48 -15.78 -0.49
C VAL A 498 19.67 -14.33 -0.89
N MET A 499 20.14 -14.10 -2.11
CA MET A 499 20.47 -12.75 -2.57
C MET A 499 20.17 -12.56 -4.05
N PRO A 500 19.54 -11.44 -4.46
CA PRO A 500 19.28 -11.16 -5.87
C PRO A 500 20.57 -10.94 -6.67
N SER A 501 20.68 -11.59 -7.82
CA SER A 501 21.88 -11.59 -8.65
C SER A 501 22.27 -10.19 -9.14
N ASP A 502 21.27 -9.40 -9.55
CA ASP A 502 21.47 -8.01 -9.98
C ASP A 502 21.92 -7.10 -8.83
N TYR A 503 21.33 -7.30 -7.65
CA TYR A 503 21.69 -6.54 -6.45
C TYR A 503 23.13 -6.85 -6.02
N LYS A 504 23.52 -8.14 -6.03
CA LYS A 504 24.90 -8.57 -5.77
C LYS A 504 25.89 -7.91 -6.73
N ARG A 505 25.59 -7.90 -8.03
CA ARG A 505 26.42 -7.26 -9.05
C ARG A 505 26.61 -5.76 -8.76
N VAL A 506 25.55 -5.06 -8.34
CA VAL A 506 25.64 -3.64 -7.98
C VAL A 506 26.50 -3.43 -6.74
N LEU A 507 26.35 -4.23 -5.69
CA LEU A 507 27.17 -4.11 -4.48
C LEU A 507 28.65 -4.37 -4.77
N GLN A 508 28.98 -5.38 -5.58
CA GLN A 508 30.36 -5.64 -6.00
C GLN A 508 30.96 -4.46 -6.78
N GLN A 509 30.19 -3.84 -7.67
CA GLN A 509 30.64 -2.65 -8.41
C GLN A 509 30.82 -1.43 -7.50
N LEU A 510 30.00 -1.29 -6.45
CA LEU A 510 30.14 -0.21 -5.47
C LEU A 510 31.38 -0.41 -4.61
N ASN A 511 31.64 -1.62 -4.11
CA ASN A 511 32.83 -1.93 -3.34
C ASN A 511 34.11 -1.71 -4.15
N GLN A 512 34.15 -2.16 -5.41
CA GLN A 512 35.30 -1.90 -6.30
C GLN A 512 35.52 -0.40 -6.54
N LYS A 513 34.45 0.40 -6.57
CA LYS A 513 34.55 1.86 -6.70
C LYS A 513 35.00 2.55 -5.42
N SER A 514 34.59 2.07 -4.24
CA SER A 514 35.07 2.61 -2.96
C SER A 514 36.53 2.27 -2.75
N GLU A 515 36.94 1.02 -2.96
CA GLU A 515 38.34 0.59 -2.89
C GLU A 515 39.22 1.40 -3.85
N LYS A 516 38.74 1.65 -5.08
CA LYS A 516 39.47 2.48 -6.03
C LYS A 516 39.60 3.94 -5.58
N ARG A 517 38.56 4.51 -4.96
CA ARG A 517 38.58 5.88 -4.42
C ARG A 517 39.49 5.99 -3.19
N GLU A 518 39.52 4.99 -2.33
CA GLU A 518 40.41 4.92 -1.18
C GLU A 518 41.87 4.81 -1.64
N ASN A 519 42.16 3.93 -2.59
CA ASN A 519 43.50 3.81 -3.19
C ASN A 519 43.95 5.08 -3.93
N GLU A 520 43.03 5.80 -4.58
CA GLU A 520 43.33 7.11 -5.20
C GLU A 520 43.51 8.23 -4.17
N ALA A 521 42.88 8.14 -2.99
CA ALA A 521 43.04 9.10 -1.90
C ALA A 521 44.30 8.85 -1.06
N GLU A 522 44.75 7.60 -0.93
CA GLU A 522 46.03 7.25 -0.29
C GLU A 522 47.25 7.52 -1.19
N ALA A 523 47.04 7.66 -2.51
CA ALA A 523 48.08 7.98 -3.49
C ALA A 523 48.35 9.49 -3.69
N VAL A 524 47.59 10.36 -3.01
CA VAL A 524 47.74 11.83 -2.98
C VAL A 524 48.24 12.26 -1.60
#